data_AF-A0A7W0PTW7-F1
#
_entry.id   AF-A0A7W0PTW7-F1
#
_cell.length_a   1.000
_cell.length_b   1.000
_cell.length_c   1.000
_cell.angle_alpha   90.00
_cell.angle_beta   90.00
_cell.angle_gamma   90.00
#
_symmetry.space_group_name_H-M   'P 1'
#
loop_
_entity.id
_entity.type
_entity.pdbx_description
1 polymer ?
#
loop_
_entity_poly.entity_id
_entity_poly.type
_entity_poly.pdbx_seq_one_letter_code
_entity_poly.pdbx_strand_id
1 'polypeptide(L)'
;MLDGLQRALVLAPHTDDGELGCGGTMARLVDGGCEVRYVAFSIATRSLPPGFEPDTLAREVREATAEIGIPEECLTVHDFDVRTFPERRQDILELLVALWEEWRPEIVFQPSHHDVHQDHQTIAQEGLRAFKRTTILG
;
A
#
# COMPACT_ATOMS: atom_id res chain seq x y z
N MET A 1 -4.13 10.13 18.88
CA MET A 1 -3.81 8.72 18.51
C MET A 1 -2.83 8.62 17.35
N LEU A 2 -2.69 9.67 16.51
CA LEU A 2 -1.68 9.70 15.45
C LEU A 2 -0.45 10.57 15.79
N ASP A 3 -0.53 11.34 16.89
CA ASP A 3 0.54 12.25 17.29
C ASP A 3 1.78 11.48 17.77
N GLY A 4 2.96 11.87 17.27
CA GLY A 4 4.25 11.29 17.64
C GLY A 4 4.69 10.06 16.83
N LEU A 5 3.83 9.54 15.94
CA LEU A 5 4.21 8.44 15.04
C LEU A 5 5.34 8.87 14.10
N GLN A 6 6.40 8.06 14.03
CA GLN A 6 7.57 8.35 13.20
C GLN A 6 7.55 7.62 11.86
N ARG A 7 6.95 6.42 11.81
CA ARG A 7 6.95 5.54 10.63
C ARG A 7 5.60 4.88 10.41
N ALA A 8 4.94 5.21 9.31
CA ALA A 8 3.65 4.64 8.91
C ALA A 8 3.77 3.92 7.57
N LEU A 9 3.23 2.70 7.49
CA LEU A 9 3.18 1.92 6.26
C LEU A 9 1.76 1.87 5.72
N VAL A 10 1.59 2.09 4.41
CA VAL A 10 0.32 1.95 3.69
C VAL A 10 0.47 0.83 2.67
N LEU A 11 -0.39 -0.17 2.80
CA LEU A 11 -0.47 -1.32 1.89
C LEU A 11 -1.66 -1.12 0.94
N ALA A 12 -1.38 -0.83 -0.32
CA ALA A 12 -2.37 -0.58 -1.35
C ALA A 12 -2.37 -1.74 -2.36
N PRO A 13 -3.40 -2.59 -2.41
CA PRO A 13 -3.48 -3.66 -3.40
C PRO A 13 -3.27 -3.15 -4.84
N HIS A 14 -3.94 -2.05 -5.19
CA HIS A 14 -3.82 -1.33 -6.45
C HIS A 14 -3.42 0.13 -6.22
N THR A 15 -3.10 0.84 -7.31
CA THR A 15 -2.48 2.17 -7.34
C THR A 15 -3.35 3.35 -6.86
N ASP A 16 -4.57 3.10 -6.39
CA ASP A 16 -5.52 4.09 -5.89
C ASP A 16 -6.06 3.76 -4.48
N ASP A 17 -5.84 2.54 -3.99
CA ASP A 17 -6.45 2.06 -2.75
C ASP A 17 -5.96 2.80 -1.51
N GLY A 18 -4.68 3.20 -1.47
CA GLY A 18 -4.13 3.94 -0.34
C GLY A 18 -4.79 5.30 -0.18
N GLU A 19 -4.95 6.02 -1.30
CA GLU A 19 -5.59 7.32 -1.42
C GLU A 19 -7.07 7.25 -1.08
N LEU A 20 -7.80 6.30 -1.67
CA LEU A 20 -9.23 6.11 -1.43
C LEU A 20 -9.51 5.64 0.02
N GLY A 21 -8.66 4.76 0.56
CA GLY A 21 -8.84 4.20 1.89
C GLY A 21 -8.43 5.16 3.01
N CYS A 22 -7.30 5.86 2.86
CA CYS A 22 -6.72 6.65 3.95
C CYS A 22 -5.95 7.92 3.53
N GLY A 23 -6.18 8.46 2.32
CA GLY A 23 -5.48 9.65 1.81
C GLY A 23 -5.41 10.85 2.76
N GLY A 24 -6.54 11.21 3.38
CA GLY A 24 -6.58 12.29 4.37
C GLY A 24 -5.77 11.99 5.64
N THR A 25 -5.65 10.71 6.03
CA THR A 25 -4.80 10.30 7.15
C THR A 25 -3.32 10.35 6.77
N MET A 26 -2.96 9.90 5.56
CA MET A 26 -1.59 10.00 5.04
C MET A 26 -1.10 11.45 5.04
N ALA A 27 -1.89 12.37 4.46
CA ALA A 27 -1.54 13.80 4.44
C ALA A 27 -1.31 14.36 5.85
N ARG A 28 -2.17 14.03 6.81
CA ARG A 28 -2.01 14.45 8.20
C ARG A 28 -0.78 13.87 8.89
N LEU A 29 -0.39 12.65 8.55
CA LEU A 29 0.82 12.02 9.08
C LEU A 29 2.08 12.70 8.51
N VAL A 30 2.10 12.95 7.20
CA VAL A 30 3.17 13.69 6.51
C VAL A 30 3.32 15.10 7.12
N ASP A 31 2.24 15.85 7.28
CA ASP A 31 2.24 17.17 7.93
C ASP A 31 2.79 17.13 9.37
N GLY A 32 2.59 16.00 10.06
CA GLY A 32 3.10 15.74 11.40
C GLY A 32 4.58 15.34 11.45
N GLY A 33 5.26 15.25 10.31
CA GLY A 33 6.65 14.81 10.19
C GLY A 33 6.83 13.29 10.25
N CYS A 34 5.77 12.51 10.06
CA CYS A 34 5.86 11.05 9.96
C CYS A 34 6.42 10.65 8.59
N GLU A 35 7.38 9.72 8.57
CA GLU A 35 7.80 9.08 7.32
C GLU A 35 6.72 8.05 6.92
N VAL A 36 5.96 8.37 5.88
CA VAL A 36 4.93 7.49 5.32
C VAL A 36 5.52 6.73 4.14
N ARG A 37 5.56 5.39 4.23
CA ARG A 37 5.89 4.52 3.10
C ARG A 37 4.62 3.96 2.47
N TYR A 38 4.51 4.08 1.16
CA TYR A 38 3.40 3.58 0.36
C TYR A 38 3.87 2.38 -0.47
N VAL A 39 3.15 1.27 -0.42
CA VAL A 39 3.45 0.08 -1.23
C VAL A 39 2.22 -0.31 -2.04
N ALA A 40 2.30 -0.09 -3.36
CA ALA A 40 1.35 -0.62 -4.34
C ALA A 40 1.78 -2.02 -4.79
N PHE A 41 0.88 -2.98 -4.81
CA PHE A 41 1.19 -4.36 -5.24
C PHE A 41 0.96 -4.58 -6.73
N SER A 42 0.06 -3.83 -7.37
CA SER A 42 -0.21 -3.96 -8.79
C SER A 42 -0.55 -2.62 -9.41
N ILE A 43 -0.04 -2.37 -10.60
CA ILE A 43 -0.43 -1.24 -11.46
C ILE A 43 -1.68 -1.53 -12.28
N ALA A 44 -2.37 -2.66 -12.02
CA ALA A 44 -3.65 -3.02 -12.60
C ALA A 44 -3.75 -2.84 -14.14
N THR A 45 -2.66 -3.08 -14.88
CA THR A 45 -2.57 -2.83 -16.33
C THR A 45 -3.71 -3.47 -17.14
N ARG A 46 -4.20 -4.65 -16.73
CA ARG A 46 -5.32 -5.34 -17.40
C ARG A 46 -6.68 -4.67 -17.19
N SER A 47 -6.77 -3.71 -16.28
CA SER A 47 -7.95 -2.90 -16.01
C SER A 47 -7.94 -1.59 -16.78
N LEU A 48 -6.84 -1.25 -17.48
CA LEU A 48 -6.78 -0.07 -18.32
C LEU A 48 -7.75 -0.17 -19.51
N PRO A 49 -8.50 0.91 -19.82
CA PRO A 49 -9.29 0.96 -21.03
C PRO A 49 -8.41 0.87 -22.29
N PRO A 50 -8.95 0.38 -23.43
CA PRO A 50 -8.23 0.39 -24.69
C PRO A 50 -7.74 1.80 -25.08
N GLY A 51 -6.48 1.89 -25.51
CA GLY A 51 -5.86 3.16 -25.94
C GLY A 51 -5.07 3.89 -24.85
N PHE A 52 -5.04 3.39 -23.62
CA PHE A 52 -4.15 3.89 -22.57
C PHE A 52 -2.79 3.20 -22.63
N GLU A 53 -1.74 3.96 -22.30
CA GLU A 53 -0.38 3.41 -22.19
C GLU A 53 -0.29 2.49 -20.96
N PRO A 54 0.42 1.35 -21.03
CA PRO A 54 0.50 0.37 -19.93
C PRO A 54 1.02 0.94 -18.60
N ASP A 55 1.82 2.00 -18.66
CA ASP A 55 2.44 2.63 -17.50
C ASP A 55 1.58 3.73 -16.84
N THR A 56 0.37 3.98 -17.37
CA THR A 56 -0.45 5.13 -16.96
C THR A 56 -0.73 5.14 -15.47
N LEU A 57 -1.20 4.02 -14.91
CA LEU A 57 -1.53 3.91 -13.48
C LEU A 57 -0.28 4.02 -12.59
N ALA A 58 0.88 3.57 -13.09
CA ALA A 58 2.14 3.75 -12.39
C ALA A 58 2.59 5.22 -12.34
N ARG A 59 2.31 6.00 -13.38
CA ARG A 59 2.58 7.45 -13.39
C ARG A 59 1.61 8.18 -12.46
N GLU A 60 0.32 7.83 -12.52
CA GLU A 60 -0.71 8.45 -11.70
C GLU A 60 -0.46 8.26 -10.20
N VAL A 61 -0.10 7.06 -9.72
CA VAL A 61 0.20 6.86 -8.29
C VAL A 61 1.41 7.68 -7.83
N ARG A 62 2.46 7.81 -8.67
CA ARG A 62 3.63 8.63 -8.34
C ARG A 62 3.24 10.09 -8.17
N GLU A 63 2.41 10.61 -9.06
CA GLU A 63 1.89 11.97 -8.99
C GLU A 63 1.00 12.16 -7.76
N ALA A 64 0.10 11.21 -7.48
CA ALA A 64 -0.82 11.26 -6.33
C ALA A 64 -0.08 11.23 -4.99
N THR A 65 0.90 10.34 -4.83
CA THR A 65 1.69 10.27 -3.60
C THR A 65 2.59 11.49 -3.42
N ALA A 66 3.12 12.04 -4.51
CA ALA A 66 3.90 13.27 -4.45
C ALA A 66 3.03 14.46 -3.99
N GLU A 67 1.78 14.55 -4.44
CA GLU A 67 0.82 15.57 -3.99
C GLU A 67 0.49 15.45 -2.50
N ILE A 68 0.44 14.22 -1.97
CA ILE A 68 0.28 13.96 -0.52
C ILE A 68 1.54 14.34 0.28
N GLY A 69 2.69 14.53 -0.39
CA GLY A 69 3.98 14.85 0.22
C GLY A 69 4.82 13.62 0.58
N ILE A 70 4.51 12.46 0.01
CA ILE A 70 5.31 11.23 0.16
C ILE A 70 6.48 11.29 -0.85
N PRO A 71 7.75 11.26 -0.41
CA PRO A 71 8.91 11.25 -1.31
C PRO A 71 8.95 10.00 -2.20
N GLU A 72 9.55 10.10 -3.39
CA GLU A 72 9.63 8.99 -4.35
C GLU A 72 10.36 7.77 -3.76
N GLU A 73 11.37 7.98 -2.92
CA GLU A 73 12.08 6.90 -2.22
C GLU A 73 11.22 6.15 -1.18
N CYS A 74 10.07 6.72 -0.79
CA CYS A 74 9.10 6.11 0.12
C CYS A 74 7.93 5.43 -0.63
N LEU A 75 7.94 5.46 -1.97
CA LEU A 75 6.97 4.78 -2.81
C LEU A 75 7.59 3.52 -3.43
N THR A 76 6.99 2.37 -3.17
CA THR A 76 7.28 1.12 -3.88
C THR A 76 6.09 0.72 -4.72
N VAL A 77 6.31 0.47 -6.00
CA VAL A 77 5.28 -0.01 -6.93
C VAL A 77 5.71 -1.35 -7.51
N HIS A 78 5.00 -2.41 -7.16
CA HIS A 78 5.12 -3.72 -7.77
C HIS A 78 4.13 -3.87 -8.94
N ASP A 79 4.35 -4.92 -9.76
CA ASP A 79 3.51 -5.25 -10.91
C ASP A 79 3.06 -6.72 -10.83
N PHE A 80 2.43 -7.10 -9.71
CA PHE A 80 1.70 -8.36 -9.66
C PHE A 80 0.48 -8.28 -10.57
N ASP A 81 0.17 -9.36 -11.29
CA ASP A 81 -1.01 -9.35 -12.17
C ASP A 81 -2.30 -9.22 -11.34
N VAL A 82 -3.20 -8.35 -11.78
CA VAL A 82 -4.45 -8.06 -11.07
C VAL A 82 -5.35 -9.29 -11.02
N ARG A 83 -6.01 -9.51 -9.88
CA ARG A 83 -6.85 -10.68 -9.57
C ARG A 83 -6.07 -11.98 -9.39
N THR A 84 -4.75 -11.92 -9.20
CA THR A 84 -3.89 -13.11 -9.01
C THR A 84 -3.18 -13.15 -7.66
N PHE A 85 -3.50 -12.22 -6.75
CA PHE A 85 -2.83 -12.17 -5.44
C PHE A 85 -3.06 -13.44 -4.62
N PRO A 86 -4.23 -14.10 -4.62
CA PRO A 86 -4.42 -15.36 -3.90
C PRO A 86 -3.40 -16.44 -4.29
N GLU A 87 -3.04 -16.54 -5.58
CA GLU A 87 -2.03 -17.46 -6.09
C GLU A 87 -0.60 -17.04 -5.71
N ARG A 88 -0.38 -15.75 -5.50
CA ARG A 88 0.92 -15.13 -5.17
C ARG A 88 1.09 -14.78 -3.70
N ARG A 89 0.18 -15.23 -2.83
CA ARG A 89 0.13 -14.84 -1.41
C ARG A 89 1.42 -15.08 -0.63
N GLN A 90 2.18 -16.13 -0.97
CA GLN A 90 3.43 -16.45 -0.29
C GLN A 90 4.54 -15.47 -0.67
N ASP A 91 4.64 -15.11 -1.95
CA ASP A 91 5.60 -14.10 -2.42
C ASP A 91 5.28 -12.73 -1.81
N ILE A 92 3.98 -12.37 -1.74
CA ILE A 92 3.52 -11.13 -1.09
C ILE A 92 3.92 -11.14 0.39
N LEU A 93 3.68 -12.24 1.12
CA LEU A 93 4.08 -12.36 2.52
C LEU A 93 5.59 -12.17 2.71
N GLU A 94 6.41 -12.75 1.84
CA GLU A 94 7.88 -12.62 1.91
C GLU A 94 8.32 -11.17 1.73
N LEU A 95 7.71 -10.44 0.79
CA LEU A 95 7.95 -8.99 0.62
C LEU A 95 7.59 -8.21 1.89
N LEU A 96 6.43 -8.50 2.48
CA LEU A 96 5.96 -7.82 3.69
C LEU A 96 6.85 -8.10 4.91
N VAL A 97 7.32 -9.36 5.05
CA VAL A 97 8.25 -9.74 6.12
C VAL A 97 9.59 -9.03 5.94
N ALA A 98 10.14 -9.00 4.73
CA ALA A 98 11.38 -8.28 4.45
C ALA A 98 11.26 -6.78 4.77
N LEU A 99 10.14 -6.15 4.40
CA LEU A 99 9.86 -4.76 4.72
C LEU A 99 9.78 -4.51 6.24
N TRP A 100 9.17 -5.43 6.99
CA TRP A 100 9.15 -5.34 8.45
C TRP A 100 10.55 -5.44 9.05
N GLU A 101 11.41 -6.34 8.53
CA GLU A 101 12.78 -6.50 9.01
C GLU A 101 13.66 -5.29 8.73
N GLU A 102 13.49 -4.66 7.57
CA GLU A 102 14.25 -3.48 7.13
C GLU A 102 13.88 -2.20 7.90
N TRP A 103 12.58 -1.88 7.99
CA TRP A 103 12.12 -0.52 8.33
C TRP A 103 11.22 -0.42 9.56
N ARG A 104 10.64 -1.54 10.02
CA ARG A 104 9.82 -1.66 11.25
C ARG A 104 8.81 -0.50 11.44
N PRO A 105 7.67 -0.51 10.72
CA PRO A 105 6.62 0.49 10.90
C PRO A 105 6.03 0.46 12.32
N GLU A 106 5.58 1.61 12.80
CA GLU A 106 4.85 1.75 14.07
C GLU A 106 3.34 1.53 13.88
N ILE A 107 2.84 1.85 12.68
CA ILE A 107 1.47 1.61 12.26
C ILE A 107 1.41 1.13 10.81
N VAL A 108 0.48 0.23 10.52
CA VAL A 108 0.20 -0.27 9.16
C VAL A 108 -1.26 -0.01 8.82
N PHE A 109 -1.50 0.66 7.71
CA PHE A 109 -2.81 0.79 7.07
C PHE A 109 -2.92 -0.26 5.97
N GLN A 110 -4.00 -1.02 5.99
CA GLN A 110 -4.28 -2.07 5.00
C GLN A 110 -5.78 -2.06 4.64
N PRO A 111 -6.18 -2.76 3.56
CA PRO A 111 -7.60 -2.92 3.24
C PRO A 111 -8.35 -3.64 4.35
N SER A 112 -9.67 -3.48 4.35
CA SER A 112 -10.49 -4.16 5.33
C SER A 112 -10.58 -5.66 5.09
N HIS A 113 -10.57 -6.43 6.17
CA HIS A 113 -10.86 -7.86 6.12
C HIS A 113 -12.28 -8.19 5.63
N HIS A 114 -13.18 -7.21 5.60
CA HIS A 114 -14.55 -7.35 5.09
C HIS A 114 -14.71 -6.88 3.63
N ASP A 115 -13.62 -6.50 2.96
CA ASP A 115 -13.66 -6.15 1.54
C ASP A 115 -14.06 -7.37 0.68
N VAL A 116 -14.79 -7.10 -0.39
CA VAL A 116 -15.28 -8.13 -1.33
C VAL A 116 -14.23 -8.49 -2.39
N HIS A 117 -13.24 -7.64 -2.63
CA HIS A 117 -12.20 -7.85 -3.63
C HIS A 117 -11.11 -8.81 -3.13
N GLN A 118 -10.84 -9.88 -3.89
CA GLN A 118 -9.93 -10.96 -3.48
C GLN A 118 -8.47 -10.50 -3.30
N ASP A 119 -8.02 -9.51 -4.08
CA ASP A 119 -6.68 -8.95 -3.92
C ASP A 119 -6.56 -8.19 -2.59
N HIS A 120 -7.61 -7.44 -2.20
CA HIS A 120 -7.68 -6.72 -0.93
C HIS A 120 -7.66 -7.70 0.24
N GLN A 121 -8.47 -8.77 0.15
CA GLN A 121 -8.49 -9.83 1.15
C GLN A 121 -7.11 -10.47 1.32
N THR A 122 -6.36 -10.67 0.23
CA THR A 122 -5.01 -11.24 0.29
C THR A 122 -4.06 -10.29 1.01
N ILE A 123 -4.01 -9.01 0.63
CA ILE A 123 -3.16 -8.01 1.31
C ILE A 123 -3.53 -7.89 2.79
N ALA A 124 -4.82 -7.85 3.13
CA ALA A 124 -5.28 -7.78 4.51
C ALA A 124 -4.83 -9.01 5.34
N GLN A 125 -4.97 -10.21 4.78
CA GLN A 125 -4.56 -11.45 5.47
C GLN A 125 -3.04 -11.56 5.64
N GLU A 126 -2.27 -11.25 4.60
CA GLU A 126 -0.81 -11.34 4.64
C GLU A 126 -0.19 -10.19 5.46
N GLY A 127 -0.77 -8.99 5.40
CA GLY A 127 -0.44 -7.86 6.26
C GLY A 127 -0.62 -8.20 7.74
N LEU A 128 -1.76 -8.78 8.12
CA LEU A 128 -1.97 -9.26 9.50
C LEU A 128 -0.91 -10.28 9.94
N ARG A 129 -0.50 -11.20 9.07
CA ARG A 129 0.53 -12.22 9.38
C ARG A 129 1.92 -11.63 9.57
N ALA A 130 2.32 -10.72 8.68
CA ALA A 130 3.62 -10.05 8.69
C ALA A 130 3.74 -9.07 9.86
N PHE A 131 2.71 -8.27 10.10
CA PHE A 131 2.74 -7.14 11.03
C PHE A 131 2.00 -7.39 12.35
N LYS A 132 1.73 -8.66 12.73
CA LYS A 132 1.00 -9.05 13.97
C LYS A 132 1.51 -8.46 15.29
N ARG A 133 2.67 -7.81 15.29
CA ARG A 133 3.30 -7.13 16.44
C ARG A 133 3.30 -5.59 16.32
N THR A 134 2.70 -5.06 15.27
CA THR A 134 2.55 -3.63 14.98
C THR A 134 1.07 -3.27 15.10
N THR A 135 0.75 -2.01 15.37
CA THR A 135 -0.63 -1.53 15.26
C THR A 135 -1.09 -1.60 13.80
N ILE A 136 -2.25 -2.21 13.56
CA ILE A 136 -2.81 -2.36 12.20
C ILE A 136 -4.21 -1.74 12.17
N LEU A 137 -4.50 -0.97 11.12
CA LEU A 137 -5.81 -0.41 10.82
C LEU A 137 -6.27 -0.90 9.43
N GLY A 138 -7.47 -1.51 9.38
CA GLY A 138 -8.07 -2.13 8.19
C GLY A 138 -9.13 -3.14 8.56
#